data_AF-A0A7J4JZE2-F1
#
_entry.id   AF-A0A7J4JZE2-F1
#
_cell.length_a   1.000
_cell.length_b   1.000
_cell.length_c   1.000
_cell.angle_alpha   90.00
_cell.angle_beta   90.00
_cell.angle_gamma   90.00
#
_symmetry.space_group_name_H-M   'P 1'
#
loop_
_entity.id
_entity.type
_entity.pdbx_description
1 polymer ?
#
loop_
_entity_poly.entity_id
_entity_poly.type
_entity_poly.pdbx_seq_one_letter_code
_entity_poly.pdbx_strand_id
1 'polypeptide(L)'
;MVSNNAQVASTLSSVSVSQMNCSVISDPPGIASNVVQAAAIFPIGAYPSVDNRISIGYIPQVAWAWGEQHSGFYEWQTSLGGTTCTGSASFVNRTVYPNILYSFKGSGVVDTTPGVPASIPQGVVSTLALTNGSDNLSITAGGIIILTYDIDKNTVVCTESTGCTCEYDYIASGLKNITLSCGSTLKYAVEGGEPLFFLERPILREQWYKNNLFDNAVLSKRRFYKGGISLNGTSVGNFSLRAFNISTDSFGFQKIVSVPQPEFANVSVFEGDIGAVPIPLNSDNSSFAYSYEVNLTAPYSGIGKNNLSLSLSDDFGFAFTTEKEILSRAMTFDGNKSEAGNLVSGDTTNYGKSAKFEFDNFNVGILSLGTIGIILVVALFAKKH
;
A
#
# COMPACT_ATOMS: atom_id res chain seq x y z
N MET A 1 -8.13 -28.83 1.11
CA MET A 1 -7.06 -29.84 1.07
C MET A 1 -7.36 -30.85 -0.02
N VAL A 2 -6.82 -30.65 -1.23
CA VAL A 2 -6.48 -31.68 -2.23
C VAL A 2 -5.28 -31.10 -2.99
N SER A 3 -4.29 -31.95 -3.23
CA SER A 3 -2.96 -31.67 -3.81
C SER A 3 -2.98 -30.88 -5.11
N ASN A 4 -2.17 -29.82 -5.21
CA ASN A 4 -1.99 -29.08 -6.46
C ASN A 4 -0.55 -28.68 -6.78
N ASN A 5 0.45 -29.45 -6.33
CA ASN A 5 1.83 -29.29 -6.83
C ASN A 5 1.95 -29.57 -8.36
N ALA A 6 0.98 -30.29 -8.96
CA ALA A 6 0.97 -30.57 -10.40
C ALA A 6 0.53 -29.36 -11.26
N GLN A 7 -0.33 -28.47 -10.75
CA GLN A 7 -0.77 -27.27 -11.48
C GLN A 7 0.30 -26.18 -11.53
N VAL A 8 1.26 -26.19 -10.59
CA VAL A 8 2.42 -25.31 -10.61
C VAL A 8 3.31 -25.57 -11.83
N ALA A 9 3.50 -26.85 -12.20
CA ALA A 9 4.35 -27.27 -13.31
C ALA A 9 3.81 -26.85 -14.70
N SER A 10 2.50 -26.93 -14.94
CA SER A 10 1.93 -26.58 -16.25
C SER A 10 1.92 -25.08 -16.52
N THR A 11 1.86 -24.24 -15.48
CA THR A 11 1.83 -22.78 -15.62
C THR A 11 3.24 -22.17 -15.76
N LEU A 12 4.27 -22.89 -15.33
CA LEU A 12 5.68 -22.56 -15.58
C LEU A 12 6.05 -22.57 -17.07
N SER A 13 5.28 -23.24 -17.94
CA SER A 13 5.44 -23.14 -19.40
C SER A 13 5.14 -21.73 -19.96
N SER A 14 4.54 -20.85 -19.15
CA SER A 14 4.26 -19.45 -19.47
C SER A 14 5.12 -18.44 -18.68
N VAL A 15 6.00 -18.91 -17.79
CA VAL A 15 6.99 -18.05 -17.14
C VAL A 15 8.01 -17.67 -18.19
N SER A 16 8.00 -16.40 -18.59
CA SER A 16 8.96 -15.87 -19.55
C SER A 16 10.39 -16.05 -19.01
N VAL A 17 11.31 -16.38 -19.91
CA VAL A 17 12.78 -16.44 -19.74
C VAL A 17 13.34 -15.25 -18.91
N SER A 18 12.64 -14.12 -18.88
CA SER A 18 12.93 -12.94 -18.05
C SER A 18 12.78 -13.10 -16.53
N GLN A 19 12.27 -14.23 -16.02
CA GLN A 19 12.13 -14.49 -14.57
C GLN A 19 13.24 -15.39 -13.99
N MET A 20 14.26 -15.74 -14.79
CA MET A 20 15.45 -16.45 -14.27
C MET A 20 16.17 -15.61 -13.22
N ASN A 21 16.36 -16.19 -12.04
CA ASN A 21 16.97 -15.50 -10.91
C ASN A 21 17.92 -16.41 -10.11
N CYS A 22 18.43 -17.46 -10.75
CA CYS A 22 19.36 -18.38 -10.14
C CYS A 22 20.78 -18.23 -10.68
N SER A 23 21.76 -18.40 -9.81
CA SER A 23 23.17 -18.51 -10.15
C SER A 23 23.70 -19.89 -9.79
N VAL A 24 24.60 -20.44 -10.61
CA VAL A 24 25.26 -21.71 -10.34
C VAL A 24 26.32 -21.49 -9.24
N ILE A 25 26.18 -22.19 -8.12
CA ILE A 25 27.12 -22.16 -6.99
C ILE A 25 28.21 -23.21 -7.17
N SER A 26 27.83 -24.40 -7.65
CA SER A 26 28.74 -25.50 -7.89
C SER A 26 28.37 -26.22 -9.18
N ASP A 27 29.35 -26.36 -10.07
CA ASP A 27 29.22 -27.06 -11.34
C ASP A 27 30.35 -28.11 -11.47
N PRO A 28 30.04 -29.40 -11.36
CA PRO A 28 30.93 -30.47 -11.80
C PRO A 28 31.27 -30.27 -13.29
N PRO A 29 32.48 -30.62 -13.71
CA PRO A 29 33.26 -29.97 -14.77
C PRO A 29 32.46 -29.30 -15.91
N GLY A 30 31.92 -28.09 -15.67
CA GLY A 30 31.33 -27.24 -16.70
C GLY A 30 30.06 -27.78 -17.38
N ILE A 31 29.34 -28.70 -16.75
CA ILE A 31 28.19 -29.38 -17.39
C ILE A 31 26.91 -28.55 -17.23
N ALA A 32 26.79 -27.72 -16.18
CA ALA A 32 25.58 -26.96 -15.87
C ALA A 32 25.12 -26.07 -17.03
N SER A 33 26.04 -25.41 -17.74
CA SER A 33 25.70 -24.56 -18.89
C SER A 33 25.05 -25.31 -20.05
N ASN A 34 25.24 -26.63 -20.11
CA ASN A 34 24.70 -27.48 -21.18
C ASN A 34 23.42 -28.21 -20.77
N VAL A 35 23.24 -28.50 -19.48
CA VAL A 35 22.10 -29.28 -19.00
C VAL A 35 21.04 -28.45 -18.30
N VAL A 36 21.37 -27.28 -17.73
CA VAL A 36 20.40 -26.40 -17.05
C VAL A 36 20.10 -25.21 -17.94
N GLN A 37 18.86 -25.10 -18.40
CA GLN A 37 18.40 -24.00 -19.27
C GLN A 37 17.80 -22.86 -18.46
N ALA A 38 17.05 -23.18 -17.40
CA ALA A 38 16.47 -22.20 -16.50
C ALA A 38 16.20 -22.80 -15.11
N ALA A 39 16.23 -21.95 -14.09
CA ALA A 39 15.71 -22.25 -12.78
C ALA A 39 15.25 -20.94 -12.12
N ALA A 40 14.25 -21.04 -11.23
CA ALA A 40 13.78 -19.90 -10.46
C ALA A 40 13.12 -20.31 -9.13
N ILE A 41 13.25 -19.43 -8.12
CA ILE A 41 12.42 -19.41 -6.92
C ILE A 41 11.90 -17.98 -6.75
N PHE A 42 10.59 -17.79 -6.66
CA PHE A 42 10.02 -16.44 -6.62
C PHE A 42 8.73 -16.32 -5.81
N PRO A 43 8.52 -15.17 -5.16
CA PRO A 43 7.23 -14.86 -4.56
C PRO A 43 6.24 -14.53 -5.69
N ILE A 44 5.04 -15.11 -5.62
CA ILE A 44 3.95 -14.82 -6.55
C ILE A 44 3.21 -13.56 -6.09
N GLY A 45 2.89 -13.50 -4.80
CA GLY A 45 2.11 -12.40 -4.25
C GLY A 45 1.81 -12.53 -2.75
N ALA A 46 1.26 -11.48 -2.17
CA ALA A 46 0.67 -11.48 -0.84
C ALA A 46 -0.87 -11.36 -0.94
N TYR A 47 -1.60 -12.09 -0.10
CA TYR A 47 -3.06 -12.06 -0.06
C TYR A 47 -3.60 -11.90 1.37
N PRO A 48 -4.52 -10.94 1.62
CA PRO A 48 -4.99 -9.92 0.67
C PRO A 48 -3.93 -8.86 0.37
N SER A 49 -3.91 -8.35 -0.86
CA SER A 49 -3.16 -7.14 -1.23
C SER A 49 -3.91 -6.31 -2.27
N VAL A 50 -3.74 -4.98 -2.20
CA VAL A 50 -4.35 -4.01 -3.12
C VAL A 50 -3.25 -3.11 -3.67
N ASP A 51 -3.03 -3.07 -4.99
CA ASP A 51 -1.96 -2.27 -5.62
C ASP A 51 -0.55 -2.49 -5.02
N ASN A 52 -0.21 -3.73 -4.68
CA ASN A 52 1.01 -4.07 -3.93
C ASN A 52 1.10 -3.39 -2.55
N ARG A 53 -0.04 -3.20 -1.89
CA ARG A 53 -0.12 -2.76 -0.49
C ARG A 53 -0.75 -3.86 0.34
N ILE A 54 -0.36 -3.93 1.61
CA ILE A 54 -0.92 -4.86 2.61
C ILE A 54 -1.37 -4.06 3.83
N SER A 55 -2.38 -4.55 4.52
CA SER A 55 -2.86 -3.92 5.77
C SER A 55 -2.40 -4.71 6.97
N ILE A 56 -1.94 -4.04 8.03
CA ILE A 56 -1.69 -4.72 9.32
C ILE A 56 -2.96 -5.29 9.95
N GLY A 57 -4.15 -4.83 9.51
CA GLY A 57 -5.43 -5.34 10.00
C GLY A 57 -5.74 -6.77 9.50
N TYR A 58 -5.10 -7.19 8.41
CA TYR A 58 -5.17 -8.56 7.90
C TYR A 58 -3.75 -9.07 7.68
N ILE A 59 -3.28 -9.99 8.51
CA ILE A 59 -1.95 -10.60 8.30
C ILE A 59 -1.99 -11.34 6.95
N PRO A 60 -1.28 -10.86 5.92
CA PRO A 60 -1.37 -11.47 4.62
C PRO A 60 -0.59 -12.79 4.60
N GLN A 61 -1.03 -13.71 3.76
CA GLN A 61 -0.30 -14.91 3.41
C GLN A 61 0.51 -14.67 2.14
N VAL A 62 1.68 -15.27 2.06
CA VAL A 62 2.61 -15.14 0.94
C VAL A 62 2.58 -16.39 0.09
N ALA A 63 2.18 -16.21 -1.16
CA ALA A 63 2.32 -17.20 -2.20
C ALA A 63 3.73 -17.13 -2.80
N TRP A 64 4.33 -18.28 -3.04
CA TRP A 64 5.61 -18.41 -3.71
C TRP A 64 5.64 -19.70 -4.51
N ALA A 65 6.51 -19.74 -5.51
CA ALA A 65 6.70 -20.89 -6.38
C ALA A 65 8.17 -21.05 -6.73
N TRP A 66 8.48 -22.20 -7.30
CA TRP A 66 9.77 -22.50 -7.89
C TRP A 66 9.56 -23.34 -9.14
N GLY A 67 10.56 -23.34 -10.02
CA GLY A 67 10.56 -24.15 -11.23
C GLY A 67 11.94 -24.26 -11.85
N GLU A 68 12.08 -25.20 -12.77
CA GLU A 68 13.32 -25.51 -13.47
C GLU A 68 13.04 -26.04 -14.88
N GLN A 69 14.00 -25.82 -15.77
CA GLN A 69 14.05 -26.37 -17.12
C GLN A 69 15.46 -26.91 -17.34
N HIS A 70 15.56 -28.21 -17.57
CA HIS A 70 16.83 -28.91 -17.71
C HIS A 70 16.71 -30.08 -18.69
N SER A 71 17.84 -30.52 -19.23
CA SER A 71 17.93 -31.70 -20.07
C SER A 71 17.84 -32.95 -19.21
N GLY A 72 16.97 -33.91 -19.59
CA GLY A 72 16.91 -35.22 -18.94
C GLY A 72 18.12 -36.09 -19.28
N PHE A 73 18.73 -35.86 -20.44
CA PHE A 73 19.93 -36.52 -20.92
C PHE A 73 20.76 -35.55 -21.76
N TYR A 74 22.08 -35.61 -21.65
CA TYR A 74 22.99 -34.81 -22.45
C TYR A 74 24.26 -35.61 -22.75
N GLU A 75 24.69 -35.60 -24.01
CA GLU A 75 25.95 -36.19 -24.45
C GLU A 75 26.88 -35.10 -24.97
N TRP A 76 28.17 -35.25 -24.68
CA TRP A 76 29.23 -34.42 -25.22
C TRP A 76 30.39 -35.28 -25.70
N GLN A 77 31.23 -34.65 -26.51
CA GLN A 77 32.44 -35.26 -27.05
C GLN A 77 33.64 -34.42 -26.67
N THR A 78 34.72 -35.10 -26.29
CA THR A 78 36.05 -34.49 -26.07
C THR A 78 37.04 -35.13 -27.01
N SER A 79 37.74 -34.31 -27.81
CA SER A 79 38.71 -34.78 -28.78
C SER A 79 40.10 -34.22 -28.50
N LEU A 80 41.12 -35.09 -28.48
CA LEU A 80 42.52 -34.71 -28.37
C LEU A 80 43.37 -35.70 -29.19
N GLY A 81 44.33 -35.19 -29.95
CA GLY A 81 45.24 -36.03 -30.76
C GLY A 81 44.54 -36.97 -31.74
N GLY A 82 43.38 -36.58 -32.29
CA GLY A 82 42.59 -37.39 -33.23
C GLY A 82 41.72 -38.48 -32.57
N THR A 83 41.81 -38.67 -31.26
CA THR A 83 40.92 -39.55 -30.49
C THR A 83 39.75 -38.74 -29.95
N THR A 84 38.53 -39.29 -30.04
CA THR A 84 37.31 -38.68 -29.50
C THR A 84 36.67 -39.60 -28.48
N CYS A 85 36.50 -39.11 -27.26
CA CYS A 85 35.78 -39.79 -26.19
C CYS A 85 34.42 -39.15 -25.97
N THR A 86 33.43 -39.97 -25.64
CA THR A 86 32.09 -39.50 -25.27
C THR A 86 31.98 -39.41 -23.75
N GLY A 87 31.25 -38.40 -23.29
CA GLY A 87 30.70 -38.35 -21.95
C GLY A 87 29.18 -38.13 -22.04
N SER A 88 28.47 -38.58 -21.00
CA SER A 88 27.04 -38.39 -20.88
C SER A 88 26.65 -37.98 -19.46
N ALA A 89 25.53 -37.28 -19.35
CA ALA A 89 24.91 -36.90 -18.09
C ALA A 89 23.42 -37.26 -18.15
N SER A 90 22.98 -38.11 -17.22
CA SER A 90 21.57 -38.50 -17.10
C SER A 90 20.98 -37.92 -15.83
N PHE A 91 19.84 -37.25 -15.93
CA PHE A 91 19.17 -36.67 -14.77
C PHE A 91 18.64 -37.78 -13.85
N VAL A 92 18.95 -37.67 -12.57
CA VAL A 92 18.55 -38.66 -11.55
C VAL A 92 17.40 -38.12 -10.70
N ASN A 93 17.63 -36.98 -10.04
CA ASN A 93 16.63 -36.38 -9.17
C ASN A 93 16.90 -34.88 -8.96
N ARG A 94 15.96 -34.24 -8.27
CA ARG A 94 16.06 -32.87 -7.80
C ARG A 94 15.73 -32.77 -6.33
N THR A 95 16.36 -31.83 -5.65
CA THR A 95 16.03 -31.45 -4.27
C THR A 95 15.95 -29.93 -4.17
N VAL A 96 14.93 -29.41 -3.48
CA VAL A 96 14.73 -27.96 -3.32
C VAL A 96 14.68 -27.62 -1.83
N TYR A 97 15.49 -26.64 -1.45
CA TYR A 97 15.56 -26.07 -0.10
C TYR A 97 15.09 -24.61 -0.17
N PRO A 98 13.77 -24.36 -0.12
CA PRO A 98 13.23 -23.01 -0.21
C PRO A 98 13.38 -22.27 1.10
N ASN A 99 13.53 -20.95 1.03
CA ASN A 99 13.44 -20.06 2.18
C ASN A 99 12.74 -18.75 1.79
N ILE A 100 12.07 -18.11 2.74
CA ILE A 100 11.48 -16.79 2.57
C ILE A 100 12.08 -15.85 3.62
N LEU A 101 12.72 -14.78 3.16
CA LEU A 101 13.16 -13.69 4.01
C LEU A 101 12.10 -12.58 4.00
N TYR A 102 11.61 -12.24 5.18
CA TYR A 102 10.75 -11.09 5.44
C TYR A 102 11.60 -9.98 6.04
N SER A 103 11.66 -8.82 5.40
CA SER A 103 12.46 -7.67 5.85
C SER A 103 11.62 -6.40 5.95
N PHE A 104 11.62 -5.76 7.11
CA PHE A 104 10.88 -4.54 7.40
C PHE A 104 11.68 -3.65 8.37
N LYS A 105 11.87 -2.37 8.02
CA LYS A 105 12.62 -1.38 8.82
C LYS A 105 13.97 -1.89 9.36
N GLY A 106 14.74 -2.60 8.54
CA GLY A 106 16.05 -3.15 8.93
C GLY A 106 16.00 -4.37 9.84
N SER A 107 14.80 -4.81 10.29
CA SER A 107 14.59 -6.11 10.92
C SER A 107 14.30 -7.16 9.84
N GLY A 108 14.83 -8.38 10.00
CA GLY A 108 14.66 -9.46 9.04
C GLY A 108 14.47 -10.82 9.72
N VAL A 109 13.52 -11.61 9.24
CA VAL A 109 13.27 -12.99 9.70
C VAL A 109 13.26 -13.91 8.48
N VAL A 110 14.03 -15.00 8.55
CA VAL A 110 14.07 -16.04 7.51
C VAL A 110 13.23 -17.23 7.97
N ASP A 111 12.22 -17.58 7.18
CA ASP A 111 11.55 -18.87 7.24
C ASP A 111 12.30 -19.85 6.32
N THR A 112 12.84 -20.93 6.90
CA THR A 112 13.64 -21.94 6.18
C THR A 112 12.82 -23.17 5.76
N THR A 113 11.57 -23.25 6.19
CA THR A 113 10.64 -24.32 5.81
C THR A 113 9.27 -23.73 5.48
N PRO A 114 9.19 -22.82 4.49
CA PRO A 114 7.96 -22.11 4.20
C PRO A 114 6.88 -23.05 3.66
N GLY A 115 5.68 -22.95 4.22
CA GLY A 115 4.47 -23.54 3.63
C GLY A 115 4.08 -22.86 2.32
N VAL A 116 3.13 -23.45 1.58
CA VAL A 116 2.52 -22.83 0.40
C VAL A 116 0.99 -22.80 0.60
N PRO A 117 0.38 -21.65 0.92
CA PRO A 117 1.03 -20.35 1.18
C PRO A 117 1.77 -20.27 2.54
N ALA A 118 2.73 -19.37 2.64
CA ALA A 118 3.51 -19.10 3.86
C ALA A 118 2.86 -17.98 4.69
N SER A 119 2.82 -18.15 6.01
CA SER A 119 2.37 -17.09 6.93
C SER A 119 3.52 -16.18 7.31
N ILE A 120 3.28 -14.88 7.43
CA ILE A 120 4.30 -13.96 7.95
C ILE A 120 4.61 -14.33 9.41
N PRO A 121 5.89 -14.54 9.78
CA PRO A 121 6.28 -14.85 11.15
C PRO A 121 5.83 -13.78 12.15
N GLN A 122 5.37 -14.19 13.33
CA GLN A 122 4.81 -13.28 14.34
C GLN A 122 5.78 -12.15 14.74
N GLY A 123 7.09 -12.42 14.78
CA GLY A 123 8.11 -11.41 15.08
C GLY A 123 8.15 -10.26 14.06
N VAL A 124 7.80 -10.53 12.80
CA VAL A 124 7.66 -9.50 11.76
C VAL A 124 6.31 -8.80 11.91
N VAL A 125 5.22 -9.54 12.16
CA VAL A 125 3.88 -8.95 12.36
C VAL A 125 3.89 -7.88 13.43
N SER A 126 4.58 -8.11 14.56
CA SER A 126 4.70 -7.11 15.63
C SER A 126 5.42 -5.83 15.20
N THR A 127 6.38 -5.89 14.27
CA THR A 127 7.10 -4.71 13.80
C THR A 127 6.34 -3.96 12.71
N LEU A 128 5.48 -4.65 11.92
CA LEU A 128 4.62 -4.01 10.91
C LEU A 128 3.68 -2.96 11.53
N ALA A 129 3.24 -3.16 12.77
CA ALA A 129 2.39 -2.20 13.50
C ALA A 129 3.04 -0.81 13.67
N LEU A 130 4.38 -0.73 13.57
CA LEU A 130 5.15 0.50 13.66
C LEU A 130 5.22 1.25 12.31
N THR A 131 4.47 0.82 11.29
CA THR A 131 4.42 1.50 9.98
C THR A 131 3.87 2.93 10.09
N ASN A 132 4.35 3.81 9.22
CA ASN A 132 3.77 5.12 8.96
C ASN A 132 2.82 5.15 7.74
N GLY A 133 2.54 3.99 7.14
CA GLY A 133 1.74 3.87 5.92
C GLY A 133 2.52 3.96 4.61
N SER A 134 3.80 4.38 4.65
CA SER A 134 4.69 4.45 3.48
C SER A 134 5.89 3.51 3.57
N ASP A 135 6.06 2.79 4.68
CA ASP A 135 7.10 1.78 4.86
C ASP A 135 6.82 0.52 4.02
N ASN A 136 7.89 -0.12 3.53
CA ASN A 136 7.78 -1.32 2.70
C ASN A 136 8.22 -2.59 3.43
N LEU A 137 7.36 -3.61 3.39
CA LEU A 137 7.75 -5.00 3.66
C LEU A 137 8.37 -5.59 2.39
N SER A 138 9.62 -6.00 2.47
CA SER A 138 10.29 -6.77 1.41
C SER A 138 10.16 -8.26 1.70
N ILE A 139 9.63 -9.00 0.75
CA ILE A 139 9.48 -10.46 0.81
C ILE A 139 10.41 -11.03 -0.27
N THR A 140 11.46 -11.72 0.16
CA THR A 140 12.39 -12.39 -0.74
C THR A 140 12.17 -13.89 -0.65
N ALA A 141 11.60 -14.50 -1.70
CA ALA A 141 11.61 -15.95 -1.82
C ALA A 141 12.90 -16.36 -2.52
N GLY A 142 13.64 -17.28 -1.90
CA GLY A 142 14.89 -17.80 -2.42
C GLY A 142 15.14 -19.23 -1.96
N GLY A 143 16.35 -19.70 -2.15
CA GLY A 143 16.74 -21.03 -1.73
C GLY A 143 17.75 -21.68 -2.64
N ILE A 144 17.96 -22.96 -2.40
CA ILE A 144 18.89 -23.79 -3.15
C ILE A 144 18.11 -24.86 -3.93
N ILE A 145 18.39 -24.96 -5.22
CA ILE A 145 17.95 -26.09 -6.06
C ILE A 145 19.18 -26.95 -6.34
N ILE A 146 19.08 -28.24 -6.04
CA ILE A 146 20.13 -29.22 -6.32
C ILE A 146 19.59 -30.18 -7.38
N LEU A 147 20.26 -30.21 -8.53
CA LEU A 147 19.99 -31.15 -9.61
C LEU A 147 21.07 -32.23 -9.61
N THR A 148 20.67 -33.47 -9.42
CA THR A 148 21.59 -34.61 -9.39
C THR A 148 21.62 -35.27 -10.76
N TYR A 149 22.81 -35.40 -11.32
CA TYR A 149 23.08 -36.11 -12.56
C TYR A 149 24.00 -37.29 -12.29
N ASP A 150 23.75 -38.40 -12.97
CA ASP A 150 24.72 -39.50 -13.09
C ASP A 150 25.57 -39.22 -14.32
N ILE A 151 26.86 -39.03 -14.10
CA ILE A 151 27.82 -38.69 -15.15
C ILE A 151 28.66 -39.92 -15.49
N ASP A 152 28.65 -40.28 -16.75
CA ASP A 152 29.60 -41.23 -17.32
C ASP A 152 30.58 -40.45 -18.19
N LYS A 153 31.84 -40.37 -17.78
CA LYS A 153 32.86 -39.58 -18.50
C LYS A 153 34.08 -40.43 -18.81
N ASN A 154 34.40 -40.51 -20.09
CA ASN A 154 35.69 -40.96 -20.57
C ASN A 154 36.59 -39.75 -20.86
N THR A 155 37.84 -39.78 -20.42
CA THR A 155 38.87 -38.78 -20.72
C THR A 155 39.85 -39.30 -21.76
N VAL A 156 40.35 -38.40 -22.60
CA VAL A 156 41.41 -38.75 -23.56
C VAL A 156 42.75 -38.73 -22.82
N VAL A 157 43.43 -39.88 -22.78
CA VAL A 157 44.78 -40.02 -22.22
C VAL A 157 45.75 -40.31 -23.35
N CYS A 158 46.75 -39.44 -23.52
CA CYS A 158 47.76 -39.55 -24.57
C CYS A 158 49.10 -39.93 -23.96
N THR A 159 49.75 -40.95 -24.52
CA THR A 159 51.13 -41.31 -24.18
C THR A 159 52.01 -41.22 -25.42
N GLU A 160 53.28 -40.87 -25.22
CA GLU A 160 54.26 -40.72 -26.32
C GLU A 160 54.46 -42.02 -27.12
N SER A 161 54.15 -43.18 -26.55
CA SER A 161 54.42 -44.50 -27.12
C SER A 161 53.23 -45.21 -27.76
N THR A 162 51.99 -44.89 -27.38
CA THR A 162 50.78 -45.62 -27.86
C THR A 162 49.71 -44.73 -28.49
N GLY A 163 49.92 -43.42 -28.54
CA GLY A 163 48.92 -42.46 -29.02
C GLY A 163 47.90 -42.12 -27.93
N CYS A 164 46.73 -41.62 -28.34
CA CYS A 164 45.66 -41.23 -27.44
C CYS A 164 44.59 -42.33 -27.35
N THR A 165 44.06 -42.58 -26.15
CA THR A 165 42.98 -43.54 -25.89
C THR A 165 41.94 -42.94 -24.95
N CYS A 166 40.77 -43.58 -24.86
CA CYS A 166 39.72 -43.19 -23.93
C CYS A 166 39.82 -44.03 -22.65
N GLU A 167 40.02 -43.38 -21.52
CA GLU A 167 40.01 -44.01 -20.20
C GLU A 167 38.83 -43.49 -19.38
N TYR A 168 38.25 -44.36 -18.56
CA TYR A 168 37.14 -43.98 -17.68
C TYR A 168 37.63 -43.07 -16.55
N ASP A 169 37.05 -41.89 -16.43
CA ASP A 169 37.39 -40.93 -15.39
C ASP A 169 36.56 -41.19 -14.14
N TYR A 170 37.07 -42.05 -13.25
CA TYR A 170 36.40 -42.41 -11.99
C TYR A 170 36.15 -41.21 -11.06
N ILE A 171 36.93 -40.13 -11.18
CA ILE A 171 36.77 -38.95 -10.32
C ILE A 171 35.65 -38.07 -10.85
N ALA A 172 35.58 -37.86 -12.16
CA ALA A 172 34.53 -37.05 -12.78
C ALA A 172 33.20 -37.81 -12.95
N SER A 173 33.23 -39.13 -13.00
CA SER A 173 32.05 -39.98 -13.15
C SER A 173 31.30 -40.23 -11.83
N GLY A 174 30.07 -40.76 -11.96
CA GLY A 174 29.12 -41.02 -10.89
C GLY A 174 28.18 -39.86 -10.60
N LEU A 175 27.49 -39.94 -9.46
CA LEU A 175 26.51 -38.93 -9.06
C LEU A 175 27.18 -37.60 -8.74
N LYS A 176 26.78 -36.55 -9.45
CA LYS A 176 27.20 -35.18 -9.19
C LYS A 176 26.01 -34.23 -9.06
N ASN A 177 26.22 -33.22 -8.25
CA ASN A 177 25.22 -32.21 -7.93
C ASN A 177 25.57 -30.89 -8.62
N ILE A 178 24.62 -30.37 -9.41
CA ILE A 178 24.62 -28.97 -9.83
C ILE A 178 23.78 -28.21 -8.81
N THR A 179 24.41 -27.24 -8.14
CA THR A 179 23.77 -26.47 -7.07
C THR A 179 23.48 -25.06 -7.57
N LEU A 180 22.23 -24.64 -7.49
CA LEU A 180 21.75 -23.33 -7.93
C LEU A 180 21.26 -22.52 -6.72
N SER A 181 21.72 -21.28 -6.57
CA SER A 181 21.17 -20.32 -5.59
C SER A 181 20.17 -19.44 -6.30
N CYS A 182 18.94 -19.39 -5.81
CA CYS A 182 17.85 -18.62 -6.41
C CYS A 182 17.34 -17.55 -5.44
N GLY A 183 16.86 -16.43 -5.95
CA GLY A 183 16.25 -15.41 -5.11
C GLY A 183 15.58 -14.28 -5.90
N SER A 184 14.35 -13.93 -5.53
CA SER A 184 13.69 -12.72 -6.03
C SER A 184 12.87 -12.08 -4.93
N THR A 185 12.60 -10.79 -5.10
CA THR A 185 11.99 -9.96 -4.07
C THR A 185 10.77 -9.24 -4.61
N LEU A 186 9.67 -9.28 -3.85
CA LEU A 186 8.55 -8.37 -3.99
C LEU A 186 8.50 -7.42 -2.79
N LYS A 187 7.99 -6.21 -3.03
CA LYS A 187 7.83 -5.19 -1.99
C LYS A 187 6.38 -4.78 -1.89
N TYR A 188 5.91 -4.67 -0.65
CA TYR A 188 4.57 -4.21 -0.35
C TYR A 188 4.61 -3.01 0.58
N ALA A 189 3.91 -1.93 0.24
CA ALA A 189 3.71 -0.85 1.21
C ALA A 189 2.77 -1.34 2.31
N VAL A 190 3.08 -0.99 3.55
CA VAL A 190 2.39 -1.50 4.74
C VAL A 190 1.51 -0.40 5.30
N GLU A 191 0.20 -0.57 5.16
CA GLU A 191 -0.80 0.33 5.69
C GLU A 191 -1.26 -0.12 7.08
N GLY A 192 -1.47 0.81 7.99
CA GLY A 192 -1.88 0.42 9.33
C GLY A 192 -2.05 1.57 10.32
N GLY A 193 -2.71 1.29 11.44
CA GLY A 193 -3.06 2.28 12.46
C GLY A 193 -4.41 2.95 12.20
N GLU A 194 -4.83 3.76 13.16
CA GLU A 194 -6.07 4.53 13.11
C GLU A 194 -5.87 5.85 12.35
N PRO A 195 -6.84 6.27 11.51
CA PRO A 195 -6.84 7.59 10.92
C PRO A 195 -7.14 8.68 11.96
N LEU A 196 -6.57 9.86 11.74
CA LEU A 196 -6.79 11.04 12.57
C LEU A 196 -7.74 12.00 11.87
N PHE A 197 -8.77 12.45 12.59
CA PHE A 197 -9.85 13.27 12.05
C PHE A 197 -9.86 14.69 12.62
N PHE A 198 -9.81 15.67 11.72
CA PHE A 198 -9.93 17.09 12.02
C PHE A 198 -11.15 17.68 11.34
N LEU A 199 -11.85 18.56 12.05
CA LEU A 199 -12.89 19.38 11.48
C LEU A 199 -12.25 20.75 11.30
N GLU A 200 -11.91 21.11 10.07
CA GLU A 200 -11.20 22.35 9.78
C GLU A 200 -12.15 23.54 9.78
N ARG A 201 -13.39 23.33 9.31
CA ARG A 201 -14.48 24.31 9.38
C ARG A 201 -15.76 23.65 9.88
N PRO A 202 -16.45 24.27 10.86
CA PRO A 202 -16.18 25.57 11.48
C PRO A 202 -15.22 25.42 12.68
N ILE A 203 -14.32 26.40 12.86
CA ILE A 203 -13.35 26.43 13.96
C ILE A 203 -14.01 26.40 15.36
N LEU A 204 -15.28 26.82 15.48
CA LEU A 204 -15.98 27.00 16.76
C LEU A 204 -17.12 26.00 17.03
N ARG A 205 -17.24 24.90 16.29
CA ARG A 205 -18.44 24.00 16.31
C ARG A 205 -19.78 24.74 16.14
N GLU A 206 -19.73 26.00 15.70
CA GLU A 206 -20.87 26.90 15.57
C GLU A 206 -20.98 27.37 14.12
N GLN A 207 -22.17 27.27 13.52
CA GLN A 207 -22.42 27.61 12.12
C GLN A 207 -23.65 28.49 11.92
N TRP A 208 -23.68 29.30 10.87
CA TRP A 208 -24.86 30.08 10.53
C TRP A 208 -25.90 29.20 9.84
N TYR A 209 -27.15 29.17 10.34
CA TYR A 209 -28.18 28.20 9.88
C TYR A 209 -28.53 28.20 8.37
N LYS A 210 -28.07 29.19 7.59
CA LYS A 210 -28.22 29.29 6.12
C LYS A 210 -26.90 29.20 5.34
N ASN A 211 -25.80 29.02 6.04
CA ASN A 211 -24.46 28.90 5.48
C ASN A 211 -23.65 27.88 6.29
N ASN A 212 -24.28 26.73 6.55
CA ASN A 212 -23.66 25.63 7.27
C ASN A 212 -22.84 24.78 6.29
N LEU A 213 -21.52 24.94 6.31
CA LEU A 213 -20.58 24.17 5.49
C LEU A 213 -19.48 23.64 6.39
N PHE A 214 -19.13 22.37 6.24
CA PHE A 214 -18.04 21.81 6.99
C PHE A 214 -17.02 21.16 6.08
N ASP A 215 -15.79 21.18 6.56
CA ASP A 215 -14.61 20.64 5.89
C ASP A 215 -13.93 19.70 6.89
N ASN A 216 -13.81 18.42 6.54
CA ASN A 216 -13.06 17.45 7.34
C ASN A 216 -11.71 17.16 6.68
N ALA A 217 -10.65 17.33 7.45
CA ALA A 217 -9.34 16.81 7.09
C ALA A 217 -9.09 15.49 7.80
N VAL A 218 -8.69 14.48 7.04
CA VAL A 218 -8.37 13.15 7.56
C VAL A 218 -6.93 12.84 7.21
N LEU A 219 -6.10 12.64 8.24
CA LEU A 219 -4.73 12.19 8.08
C LEU A 219 -4.69 10.70 8.33
N SER A 220 -4.14 9.95 7.38
CA SER A 220 -4.21 8.48 7.41
C SER A 220 -2.91 7.85 6.95
N LYS A 221 -2.61 6.70 7.54
CA LYS A 221 -1.58 5.77 7.09
C LYS A 221 -2.14 4.72 6.11
N ARG A 222 -3.45 4.76 5.86
CA ARG A 222 -4.23 3.88 4.99
C ARG A 222 -4.85 4.69 3.87
N ARG A 223 -5.05 4.11 2.69
CA ARG A 223 -5.88 4.77 1.68
C ARG A 223 -7.35 4.39 1.78
N PHE A 224 -8.20 5.37 1.52
CA PHE A 224 -9.65 5.19 1.47
C PHE A 224 -10.15 5.04 0.04
N TYR A 225 -11.18 4.22 -0.16
CA TYR A 225 -11.83 4.08 -1.46
C TYR A 225 -13.23 4.69 -1.52
N LYS A 226 -13.92 4.81 -0.39
CA LYS A 226 -15.25 5.42 -0.34
C LYS A 226 -15.54 6.01 1.02
N GLY A 227 -16.57 6.85 1.05
CA GLY A 227 -17.10 7.40 2.28
C GLY A 227 -18.46 8.04 2.11
N GLY A 228 -18.99 8.49 3.23
CA GLY A 228 -20.28 9.16 3.31
C GLY A 228 -20.36 10.08 4.51
N ILE A 229 -21.07 11.17 4.32
CA ILE A 229 -21.40 12.15 5.34
C ILE A 229 -22.86 11.93 5.72
N SER A 230 -23.13 11.85 7.02
CA SER A 230 -24.49 11.89 7.55
C SER A 230 -24.68 13.03 8.54
N LEU A 231 -25.90 13.57 8.54
CA LEU A 231 -26.37 14.58 9.47
C LEU A 231 -27.56 14.01 10.24
N ASN A 232 -27.47 13.94 11.56
CA ASN A 232 -28.48 13.33 12.43
C ASN A 232 -28.88 11.92 11.97
N GLY A 233 -27.88 11.13 11.54
CA GLY A 233 -28.08 9.77 11.01
C GLY A 233 -28.63 9.69 9.58
N THR A 234 -28.92 10.81 8.92
CA THR A 234 -29.39 10.84 7.53
C THR A 234 -28.23 11.14 6.59
N SER A 235 -27.99 10.30 5.59
CA SER A 235 -26.95 10.53 4.56
C SER A 235 -27.23 11.81 3.79
N VAL A 236 -26.28 12.75 3.80
CA VAL A 236 -26.36 14.02 3.06
C VAL A 236 -25.44 14.07 1.84
N GLY A 237 -24.45 13.17 1.78
CA GLY A 237 -23.58 13.05 0.63
C GLY A 237 -22.69 11.81 0.73
N ASN A 238 -22.37 11.22 -0.42
CA ASN A 238 -21.55 10.03 -0.52
C ASN A 238 -20.51 10.22 -1.62
N PHE A 239 -19.39 9.53 -1.47
CA PHE A 239 -18.34 9.55 -2.47
C PHE A 239 -17.64 8.21 -2.63
N SER A 240 -17.16 7.98 -3.84
CA SER A 240 -16.23 6.90 -4.19
C SER A 240 -15.00 7.54 -4.81
N LEU A 241 -13.82 7.11 -4.41
CA LEU A 241 -12.52 7.53 -4.97
C LEU A 241 -12.02 6.52 -6.00
N ARG A 242 -12.36 5.24 -5.81
CA ARG A 242 -11.89 4.12 -6.64
C ARG A 242 -12.82 2.93 -6.57
N ALA A 243 -12.79 2.14 -7.64
CA ALA A 243 -13.33 0.79 -7.67
C ALA A 243 -12.19 -0.23 -7.72
N PHE A 244 -12.53 -1.50 -7.57
CA PHE A 244 -11.57 -2.59 -7.55
C PHE A 244 -11.81 -3.54 -8.71
N ASN A 245 -10.77 -3.77 -9.50
CA ASN A 245 -10.71 -4.87 -10.44
C ASN A 245 -10.01 -6.04 -9.75
N ILE A 246 -10.72 -7.17 -9.65
CA ILE A 246 -10.22 -8.37 -8.99
C ILE A 246 -9.93 -9.40 -10.08
N SER A 247 -8.67 -9.75 -10.24
CA SER A 247 -8.28 -10.91 -11.04
C SER A 247 -7.75 -12.02 -10.12
N THR A 248 -7.98 -13.26 -10.50
CA THR A 248 -7.42 -14.42 -9.79
C THR A 248 -6.34 -15.01 -10.67
N ASP A 249 -5.17 -15.25 -10.12
CA ASP A 249 -4.09 -15.92 -10.83
C ASP A 249 -4.33 -17.44 -10.94
N SER A 250 -3.42 -18.13 -11.63
CA SER A 250 -3.46 -19.59 -11.81
C SER A 250 -3.36 -20.38 -10.50
N PHE A 251 -3.02 -19.72 -9.39
CA PHE A 251 -2.82 -20.32 -8.08
C PHE A 251 -3.97 -20.01 -7.12
N GLY A 252 -5.01 -19.29 -7.57
CA GLY A 252 -6.16 -18.92 -6.75
C GLY A 252 -5.95 -17.67 -5.90
N PHE A 253 -4.84 -16.95 -6.05
CA PHE A 253 -4.61 -15.69 -5.34
C PHE A 253 -5.25 -14.55 -6.09
N GLN A 254 -5.96 -13.70 -5.35
CA GLN A 254 -6.59 -12.53 -5.91
C GLN A 254 -5.59 -11.37 -5.96
N LYS A 255 -5.38 -10.85 -7.16
CA LYS A 255 -4.74 -9.56 -7.38
C LYS A 255 -5.85 -8.51 -7.46
N ILE A 256 -5.84 -7.59 -6.50
CA ILE A 256 -6.78 -6.48 -6.46
C ILE A 256 -6.06 -5.24 -6.97
N VAL A 257 -6.58 -4.66 -8.05
CA VAL A 257 -6.07 -3.41 -8.64
C VAL A 257 -7.13 -2.34 -8.46
N SER A 258 -6.76 -1.23 -7.84
CA SER A 258 -7.66 -0.09 -7.75
C SER A 258 -7.70 0.67 -9.07
N VAL A 259 -8.89 1.11 -9.43
CA VAL A 259 -9.17 1.92 -10.61
C VAL A 259 -9.81 3.21 -10.12
N PRO A 260 -9.20 4.39 -10.37
CA PRO A 260 -9.80 5.66 -10.00
C PRO A 260 -11.23 5.77 -10.54
N GLN A 261 -12.19 6.02 -9.67
CA GLN A 261 -13.59 6.18 -10.01
C GLN A 261 -14.19 7.25 -9.09
N PRO A 262 -13.85 8.52 -9.34
CA PRO A 262 -14.38 9.63 -8.57
C PRO A 262 -15.88 9.79 -8.87
N GLU A 263 -16.71 9.42 -7.92
CA GLU A 263 -18.14 9.73 -7.91
C GLU A 263 -18.44 10.55 -6.67
N PHE A 264 -19.05 11.72 -6.86
CA PHE A 264 -19.16 12.76 -5.84
C PHE A 264 -20.60 13.29 -5.78
N ALA A 265 -21.42 12.68 -4.93
CA ALA A 265 -22.78 13.15 -4.71
C ALA A 265 -22.81 14.15 -3.55
N ASN A 266 -22.95 15.44 -3.88
CA ASN A 266 -23.03 16.57 -2.93
C ASN A 266 -21.80 16.76 -2.00
N VAL A 267 -20.66 16.13 -2.34
CA VAL A 267 -19.42 16.16 -1.57
C VAL A 267 -18.26 16.40 -2.53
N SER A 268 -17.31 17.25 -2.19
CA SER A 268 -16.02 17.33 -2.86
C SER A 268 -14.96 16.65 -2.00
N VAL A 269 -14.11 15.83 -2.63
CA VAL A 269 -13.01 15.17 -1.94
C VAL A 269 -11.70 15.43 -2.67
N PHE A 270 -10.69 15.83 -1.91
CA PHE A 270 -9.31 15.88 -2.36
C PHE A 270 -8.50 14.80 -1.63
N GLU A 271 -7.67 14.07 -2.37
CA GLU A 271 -6.69 13.12 -1.85
C GLU A 271 -5.29 13.65 -2.15
N GLY A 272 -4.49 13.80 -1.10
CA GLY A 272 -3.09 14.21 -1.18
C GLY A 272 -2.15 13.16 -0.59
N ASP A 273 -1.02 12.93 -1.24
CA ASP A 273 0.11 12.22 -0.66
C ASP A 273 1.00 13.26 0.04
N ILE A 274 1.08 13.18 1.35
CA ILE A 274 1.73 14.21 2.16
C ILE A 274 3.14 13.81 2.56
N GLY A 275 3.48 12.52 2.62
CA GLY A 275 4.80 12.02 3.02
C GLY A 275 5.39 12.67 4.30
N ALA A 276 4.57 13.37 5.09
CA ALA A 276 4.99 14.37 6.06
C ALA A 276 4.48 14.02 7.44
N VAL A 277 5.29 14.36 8.44
CA VAL A 277 4.96 14.28 9.85
C VAL A 277 4.19 15.56 10.20
N PRO A 278 2.89 15.50 10.54
CA PRO A 278 2.24 16.65 11.14
C PRO A 278 2.97 16.96 12.44
N ILE A 279 3.43 18.19 12.56
CA ILE A 279 4.08 18.71 13.77
C ILE A 279 3.08 18.53 14.94
N PRO A 280 3.53 18.05 16.11
CA PRO A 280 2.66 17.33 17.03
C PRO A 280 1.66 18.25 17.73
N LEU A 281 0.37 18.04 17.46
CA LEU A 281 -0.68 18.35 18.42
C LEU A 281 -0.70 17.22 19.47
N ASN A 282 0.31 17.25 20.33
CA ASN A 282 0.54 16.51 21.57
C ASN A 282 0.52 14.96 21.60
N SER A 283 1.64 14.44 22.11
CA SER A 283 1.97 13.13 22.71
C SER A 283 2.31 11.91 21.86
N ASP A 284 1.78 11.71 20.65
CA ASP A 284 2.16 10.53 19.85
C ASP A 284 2.71 10.95 18.49
N ASN A 285 4.02 10.75 18.27
CA ASN A 285 4.78 10.91 17.01
C ASN A 285 4.14 10.10 15.87
N SER A 286 3.01 10.58 15.36
CA SER A 286 2.23 9.91 14.33
C SER A 286 2.58 10.54 12.99
N SER A 287 3.42 9.85 12.22
CA SER A 287 3.62 10.14 10.80
C SER A 287 2.46 9.56 10.00
N PHE A 288 2.04 10.27 8.94
CA PHE A 288 0.95 9.84 8.06
C PHE A 288 1.44 9.84 6.61
N ALA A 289 0.80 9.02 5.77
CA ALA A 289 1.12 8.93 4.35
C ALA A 289 0.15 9.75 3.49
N TYR A 290 -1.12 9.85 3.92
CA TYR A 290 -2.20 10.40 3.13
C TYR A 290 -2.99 11.48 3.88
N SER A 291 -3.46 12.47 3.15
CA SER A 291 -4.41 13.49 3.61
C SER A 291 -5.65 13.48 2.73
N TYR A 292 -6.82 13.54 3.35
CA TYR A 292 -8.10 13.69 2.66
C TYR A 292 -8.80 14.94 3.15
N GLU A 293 -9.20 15.81 2.24
CA GLU A 293 -10.08 16.93 2.52
C GLU A 293 -11.47 16.60 1.97
N VAL A 294 -12.49 16.54 2.84
CA VAL A 294 -13.85 16.10 2.52
C VAL A 294 -14.83 17.19 2.90
N ASN A 295 -15.46 17.81 1.90
CA ASN A 295 -16.30 19.00 2.07
C ASN A 295 -17.68 18.79 1.46
N LEU A 296 -18.73 19.37 2.07
CA LEU A 296 -20.04 19.46 1.42
C LEU A 296 -20.01 20.51 0.30
N THR A 297 -20.58 20.17 -0.86
CA THR A 297 -20.67 21.13 -1.98
C THR A 297 -21.81 22.13 -1.83
N ALA A 298 -22.83 21.80 -1.02
CA ALA A 298 -23.98 22.64 -0.78
C ALA A 298 -24.24 22.75 0.73
N PRO A 299 -24.62 23.95 1.23
CA PRO A 299 -24.95 24.13 2.63
C PRO A 299 -26.24 23.36 2.98
N TYR A 300 -26.30 22.82 4.19
CA TYR A 300 -27.51 22.16 4.69
C TYR A 300 -28.34 23.13 5.55
N SER A 301 -29.66 23.03 5.45
CA SER A 301 -30.61 23.85 6.22
C SER A 301 -31.02 23.16 7.53
N GLY A 302 -30.09 23.06 8.47
CA GLY A 302 -30.34 22.53 9.82
C GLY A 302 -30.29 23.63 10.86
N ILE A 303 -31.31 23.69 11.71
CA ILE A 303 -31.34 24.56 12.89
C ILE A 303 -31.14 23.71 14.15
N GLY A 304 -30.38 24.26 15.08
CA GLY A 304 -30.09 23.73 16.41
C GLY A 304 -28.87 22.82 16.49
N LYS A 305 -28.89 21.93 17.48
CA LYS A 305 -27.89 20.84 17.63
C LYS A 305 -28.06 19.84 16.50
N ASN A 306 -26.96 19.59 15.78
CA ASN A 306 -26.90 18.55 14.77
C ASN A 306 -25.68 17.66 15.03
N ASN A 307 -25.81 16.36 14.81
CA ASN A 307 -24.69 15.44 14.83
C ASN A 307 -24.18 15.24 13.40
N LEU A 308 -22.94 15.63 13.16
CA LEU A 308 -22.24 15.38 11.91
C LEU A 308 -21.41 14.12 12.06
N SER A 309 -21.59 13.18 11.13
CA SER A 309 -20.79 11.96 11.08
C SER A 309 -20.15 11.78 9.71
N LEU A 310 -18.85 11.53 9.70
CA LEU A 310 -18.10 11.13 8.52
C LEU A 310 -17.74 9.65 8.66
N SER A 311 -18.19 8.85 7.70
CA SER A 311 -17.89 7.42 7.57
C SER A 311 -16.95 7.20 6.38
N LEU A 312 -15.88 6.46 6.58
CA LEU A 312 -14.89 6.12 5.57
C LEU A 312 -14.69 4.60 5.53
N SER A 313 -14.35 4.06 4.36
CA SER A 313 -13.90 2.67 4.22
C SER A 313 -12.55 2.64 3.51
N ASP A 314 -11.59 1.93 4.10
CA ASP A 314 -10.26 1.74 3.51
C ASP A 314 -10.26 0.68 2.41
N ASP A 315 -9.19 0.63 1.63
CA ASP A 315 -9.05 -0.29 0.50
C ASP A 315 -9.19 -1.78 0.88
N PHE A 316 -9.09 -2.11 2.17
CA PHE A 316 -9.22 -3.46 2.73
C PHE A 316 -10.58 -3.70 3.40
N GLY A 317 -11.49 -2.73 3.34
CA GLY A 317 -12.85 -2.83 3.87
C GLY A 317 -13.01 -2.49 5.35
N PHE A 318 -11.97 -1.97 6.02
CA PHE A 318 -12.12 -1.45 7.38
C PHE A 318 -12.90 -0.13 7.34
N ALA A 319 -13.93 -0.05 8.19
CA ALA A 319 -14.75 1.13 8.32
C ALA A 319 -14.29 1.99 9.49
N PHE A 320 -14.22 3.30 9.27
CA PHE A 320 -13.88 4.29 10.28
C PHE A 320 -14.99 5.33 10.33
N THR A 321 -15.32 5.81 11.52
CA THR A 321 -16.36 6.82 11.70
C THR A 321 -15.91 7.83 12.73
N THR A 322 -16.12 9.11 12.42
CA THR A 322 -15.96 10.20 13.38
C THR A 322 -17.26 10.96 13.48
N GLU A 323 -17.65 11.32 14.69
CA GLU A 323 -18.85 12.08 14.97
C GLU A 323 -18.51 13.36 15.73
N LYS A 324 -19.14 14.46 15.33
CA LYS A 324 -18.97 15.76 15.97
C LYS A 324 -20.32 16.45 16.05
N GLU A 325 -20.67 16.90 17.24
CA GLU A 325 -21.81 17.79 17.45
C GLU A 325 -21.47 19.19 16.91
N ILE A 326 -22.37 19.74 16.10
CA ILE A 326 -22.33 21.09 15.57
C ILE A 326 -23.59 21.85 15.98
N LEU A 327 -23.42 23.10 16.36
CA LEU A 327 -24.47 24.00 16.81
C LEU A 327 -24.77 25.02 15.71
N SER A 328 -26.02 25.13 15.27
CA SER A 328 -26.40 26.26 14.43
C SER A 328 -26.67 27.50 15.29
N ARG A 329 -26.12 28.64 14.88
CA ARG A 329 -26.56 29.99 15.24
C ARG A 329 -27.77 30.34 14.41
N ALA A 330 -28.91 30.44 15.09
CA ALA A 330 -30.17 30.88 14.49
C ALA A 330 -30.88 31.93 15.36
N MET A 331 -30.26 32.37 16.47
CA MET A 331 -30.82 33.37 17.36
C MET A 331 -29.96 34.63 17.42
N THR A 332 -30.61 35.76 17.68
CA THR A 332 -29.98 37.01 18.08
C THR A 332 -29.10 36.82 19.33
N PHE A 333 -28.17 37.74 19.56
CA PHE A 333 -27.26 37.69 20.72
C PHE A 333 -28.00 37.60 22.07
N ASP A 334 -29.13 38.30 22.21
CA ASP A 334 -29.99 38.26 23.39
C ASP A 334 -30.83 36.96 23.47
N GLY A 335 -30.86 36.16 22.41
CA GLY A 335 -31.51 34.85 22.37
C GLY A 335 -33.04 34.90 22.37
N ASN A 336 -33.63 36.06 22.14
CA ASN A 336 -35.09 36.25 22.17
C ASN A 336 -35.73 36.23 20.78
N LYS A 337 -34.94 36.38 19.71
CA LYS A 337 -35.42 36.39 18.32
C LYS A 337 -34.61 35.41 17.47
N SER A 338 -35.30 34.80 16.51
CA SER A 338 -34.68 34.03 15.43
C SER A 338 -34.03 34.98 14.42
N GLU A 339 -33.22 34.46 13.48
CA GLU A 339 -32.64 35.29 12.41
C GLU A 339 -33.71 35.89 11.47
N ALA A 340 -34.92 35.33 11.43
CA ALA A 340 -36.07 35.93 10.74
C ALA A 340 -36.71 37.09 11.54
N GLY A 341 -36.18 37.44 12.71
CA GLY A 341 -36.67 38.50 13.60
C GLY A 341 -37.86 38.10 14.47
N ASN A 342 -38.39 36.89 14.30
CA ASN A 342 -39.53 36.37 15.07
C ASN A 342 -39.08 35.99 16.48
N LEU A 343 -39.91 36.30 17.50
CA LEU A 343 -39.66 35.85 18.87
C LEU A 343 -39.58 34.32 18.92
N VAL A 344 -38.53 33.79 19.55
CA VAL A 344 -38.39 32.35 19.78
C VAL A 344 -39.23 32.00 21.01
N SER A 345 -40.26 31.17 20.83
CA SER A 345 -41.07 30.66 21.94
C SER A 345 -40.64 29.21 22.26
N GLY A 346 -40.38 28.91 23.53
CA GLY A 346 -39.98 27.57 23.99
C GLY A 346 -38.53 27.45 24.44
N ASP A 347 -38.03 26.21 24.47
CA ASP A 347 -36.71 25.84 24.97
C ASP A 347 -35.59 26.33 24.04
N THR A 348 -34.88 27.38 24.46
CA THR A 348 -33.79 28.02 23.71
C THR A 348 -32.46 27.26 23.82
N THR A 349 -32.38 26.18 24.62
CA THR A 349 -31.15 25.42 24.84
C THR A 349 -30.62 24.70 23.60
N ASN A 350 -31.48 24.54 22.58
CA ASN A 350 -31.13 23.90 21.32
C ASN A 350 -30.58 24.86 20.28
N TYR A 351 -30.59 26.18 20.52
CA TYR A 351 -30.18 27.19 19.54
C TYR A 351 -28.96 27.97 20.03
N GLY A 352 -27.94 28.13 19.17
CA GLY A 352 -26.80 29.00 19.47
C GLY A 352 -27.20 30.47 19.38
N LYS A 353 -26.87 31.25 20.43
CA LYS A 353 -26.90 32.72 20.36
C LYS A 353 -25.82 33.20 19.40
N SER A 354 -26.12 34.22 18.60
CA SER A 354 -25.09 34.88 17.80
C SER A 354 -24.00 35.47 18.72
N ALA A 355 -22.74 35.47 18.28
CA ALA A 355 -21.70 36.20 18.99
C ALA A 355 -22.09 37.67 19.14
N LYS A 356 -21.77 38.28 20.29
CA LYS A 356 -21.95 39.71 20.48
C LYS A 356 -21.09 40.41 19.43
N PHE A 357 -21.73 41.08 18.47
CA PHE A 357 -21.02 42.05 17.66
C PHE A 357 -20.86 43.28 18.56
N GLU A 358 -19.81 43.29 19.37
CA GLU A 358 -19.29 44.56 19.82
C GLU A 358 -18.74 45.21 18.56
N PHE A 359 -19.49 46.16 17.99
CA PHE A 359 -18.82 47.22 17.27
C PHE A 359 -17.77 47.72 18.25
N ASP A 360 -16.51 47.33 18.04
CA ASP A 360 -15.43 48.05 18.66
C ASP A 360 -15.77 49.51 18.38
N ASN A 361 -15.96 50.28 19.44
CA ASN A 361 -16.17 51.72 19.37
C ASN A 361 -14.94 52.43 18.78
N PHE A 362 -14.11 51.73 18.00
CA PHE A 362 -13.32 52.28 16.91
C PHE A 362 -14.28 52.91 15.89
N ASN A 363 -14.70 54.12 16.26
CA ASN A 363 -14.60 55.26 15.40
C ASN A 363 -15.71 55.51 14.40
N VAL A 364 -16.98 55.23 14.72
CA VAL A 364 -18.06 56.08 14.19
C VAL A 364 -17.84 57.53 14.65
N GLY A 365 -17.30 57.74 15.86
CA GLY A 365 -16.86 59.04 16.37
C GLY A 365 -15.69 59.66 15.60
N ILE A 366 -14.61 58.92 15.32
CA ILE A 366 -13.48 59.47 14.54
C ILE A 366 -13.77 59.52 13.03
N LEU A 367 -14.61 58.64 12.46
CA LEU A 367 -15.10 58.79 11.10
C LEU A 367 -16.00 60.03 10.99
N SER A 368 -16.91 60.26 11.94
CA SER A 368 -17.76 61.47 11.93
C SER A 368 -16.95 62.75 12.18
N LEU A 369 -16.00 62.75 13.12
CA LEU A 369 -15.08 63.88 13.34
C LEU A 369 -14.16 64.12 12.13
N GLY A 370 -13.65 63.06 11.51
CA GLY A 370 -12.85 63.14 10.29
C GLY A 370 -13.66 63.66 9.09
N THR A 371 -14.92 63.24 8.96
CA THR A 371 -15.82 63.71 7.90
C THR A 371 -16.21 65.17 8.12
N ILE A 372 -16.50 65.59 9.36
CA ILE A 372 -16.72 67.01 9.72
C ILE A 372 -15.47 67.84 9.45
N GLY A 373 -14.28 67.32 9.78
CA GLY A 373 -13.00 67.97 9.48
C GLY A 373 -12.78 68.17 7.99
N ILE A 374 -13.04 67.16 7.17
CA ILE A 374 -12.94 67.25 5.69
C ILE A 374 -13.96 68.24 5.14
N ILE A 375 -15.21 68.24 5.60
CA ILE A 375 -16.24 69.19 5.17
C ILE A 375 -15.82 70.63 5.51
N LEU A 376 -15.26 70.88 6.70
CA LEU A 376 -14.76 72.20 7.10
C LEU A 376 -13.57 72.65 6.25
N VAL A 377 -12.63 71.75 5.95
CA VAL A 377 -11.49 72.05 5.05
C VAL A 377 -12.01 72.40 3.65
N VAL A 378 -12.90 71.60 3.08
CA VAL A 378 -13.49 71.87 1.76
C VAL A 378 -14.25 73.20 1.75
N ALA A 379 -15.02 73.52 2.80
CA ALA A 379 -15.73 74.79 2.92
C ALA A 379 -14.78 75.99 3.07
N LEU A 380 -13.66 75.83 3.78
CA LEU A 380 -12.62 76.86 3.93
C LEU A 380 -11.88 77.14 2.61
N PHE A 381 -11.61 76.10 1.81
CA PHE A 381 -10.98 76.25 0.50
C PHE A 381 -11.96 76.75 -0.59
N ALA A 382 -13.25 76.40 -0.50
CA ALA A 382 -14.27 76.90 -1.43
C ALA A 382 -14.55 78.41 -1.30
N LYS A 383 -14.16 79.05 -0.19
CA LYS A 383 -14.36 80.49 0.06
C LYS A 383 -13.20 81.37 -0.46
N LYS A 384 -12.15 80.77 -1.05
CA LYS A 384 -10.93 81.46 -1.49
C LYS A 384 -10.82 81.63 -3.02
N HIS A 385 -11.85 81.26 -3.75
CA HIS A 385 -12.12 81.63 -5.14
C HIS A 385 -13.46 82.37 -5.17
#